data_AF-K1QYZ6-F1
#
_entry.id   AF-K1QYZ6-F1
#
_cell.length_a   1.000
_cell.length_b   1.000
_cell.length_c   1.000
_cell.angle_alpha   90.00
_cell.angle_beta   90.00
_cell.angle_gamma   90.00
#
_symmetry.space_group_name_H-M   'P 1'
#
loop_
_entity.id
_entity.type
_entity.pdbx_description
1 polymer ?
#
loop_
_entity_poly.entity_id
_entity_poly.type
_entity_poly.pdbx_seq_one_letter_code
_entity_poly.pdbx_strand_id
1 'polypeptide(L)' 'MSKREAGLILGVSPSANKNRLKEAHKRIMILNHPDKGGSPYLAAKINEAKDLLDSTGKKQGK' A
#
# COMPACT_ATOMS: atom_id res chain seq x y z
N MET A 1 10.82 -3.29 -4.37
CA MET A 1 9.50 -3.96 -4.46
C MET A 1 8.95 -3.86 -5.88
N SER A 2 8.27 -4.89 -6.39
CA SER A 2 7.55 -4.81 -7.69
C SER A 2 6.10 -4.32 -7.53
N LYS A 3 5.45 -3.84 -8.60
CA LYS A 3 4.01 -3.47 -8.57
C LYS A 3 3.12 -4.62 -8.14
N ARG A 4 3.42 -5.83 -8.61
CA ARG A 4 2.68 -7.04 -8.27
C ARG A 4 2.83 -7.35 -6.78
N GLU A 5 4.05 -7.27 -6.26
CA GLU A 5 4.35 -7.45 -4.85
C GLU A 5 3.65 -6.40 -3.97
N ALA A 6 3.67 -5.13 -4.36
CA ALA A 6 2.95 -4.07 -3.66
C ALA A 6 1.44 -4.33 -3.60
N GLY A 7 0.86 -4.79 -4.72
CA GLY A 7 -0.54 -5.21 -4.77
C GLY A 7 -0.84 -6.37 -3.83
N LEU A 8 0.06 -7.35 -3.73
CA LEU A 8 -0.08 -8.48 -2.80
C LEU A 8 0.03 -8.04 -1.34
N ILE A 9 1.00 -7.17 -1.00
CA ILE A 9 1.16 -6.61 0.35
C ILE A 9 -0.10 -5.88 0.79
N LEU A 10 -0.72 -5.12 -0.12
CA LEU A 10 -1.90 -4.32 0.18
C LEU A 10 -3.23 -5.05 -0.08
N GLY A 11 -3.21 -6.26 -0.63
CA GLY A 11 -4.42 -7.01 -1.00
C GLY A 11 -5.26 -6.33 -2.08
N VAL A 12 -4.64 -5.61 -3.02
CA VAL A 12 -5.31 -4.90 -4.11
C VAL A 12 -4.65 -5.17 -5.47
N SER A 13 -5.42 -5.03 -6.54
CA SER A 13 -4.84 -5.03 -7.89
C SER A 13 -3.81 -3.91 -8.03
N PRO A 14 -2.68 -4.11 -8.73
CA PRO A 14 -1.76 -3.03 -9.08
C PRO A 14 -2.38 -1.91 -9.91
N SER A 15 -3.56 -2.15 -10.51
CA SER A 15 -4.37 -1.18 -11.25
C SER A 15 -5.53 -0.60 -10.43
N ALA A 16 -5.59 -0.86 -9.12
CA ALA A 16 -6.66 -0.34 -8.26
C ALA A 16 -6.68 1.19 -8.25
N ASN A 17 -7.89 1.77 -8.21
CA ASN A 17 -8.05 3.20 -8.09
C ASN A 17 -7.55 3.73 -6.73
N LYS A 18 -7.34 5.05 -6.65
CA LYS A 18 -6.78 5.72 -5.46
C LYS A 18 -7.60 5.47 -4.19
N ASN A 19 -8.93 5.44 -4.29
CA ASN A 19 -9.80 5.22 -3.14
C ASN A 19 -9.59 3.81 -2.56
N ARG A 20 -9.57 2.79 -3.42
CA ARG A 20 -9.34 1.41 -3.00
C ARG A 20 -7.93 1.20 -2.43
N LEU A 21 -6.92 1.87 -3.01
CA LEU A 21 -5.56 1.86 -2.49
C LEU A 21 -5.49 2.45 -1.07
N LYS A 22 -6.12 3.62 -0.86
CA LYS A 22 -6.14 4.31 0.45
C LYS A 22 -6.84 3.50 1.52
N GLU A 23 -8.00 2.91 1.21
CA GLU A 23 -8.75 2.09 2.16
C GLU A 23 -7.98 0.81 2.55
N ALA A 24 -7.35 0.15 1.57
CA ALA A 24 -6.55 -1.04 1.82
C ALA A 24 -5.32 -0.75 2.68
N HIS A 25 -4.58 0.33 2.36
CA HIS A 25 -3.45 0.79 3.16
C HIS A 25 -3.87 1.10 4.60
N LYS A 26 -4.95 1.86 4.79
CA LYS A 26 -5.46 2.21 6.13
C LYS A 26 -5.80 0.94 6.94
N ARG A 27 -6.53 0.01 6.35
CA ARG A 27 -6.94 -1.24 7.03
C ARG A 27 -5.73 -2.05 7.49
N ILE A 28 -4.77 -2.26 6.59
CA ILE A 28 -3.60 -3.11 6.88
C ILE A 28 -2.63 -2.38 7.84
N MET A 29 -2.46 -1.07 7.68
CA MET A 29 -1.61 -0.29 8.58
C MET A 29 -2.14 -0.28 10.02
N ILE A 30 -3.46 -0.14 10.23
CA ILE A 30 -4.05 -0.17 11.58
C ILE A 30 -3.70 -1.48 12.31
N LEU A 31 -3.66 -2.61 11.61
CA LEU A 31 -3.32 -3.92 12.16
C LEU A 31 -1.82 -4.10 12.42
N ASN A 32 -0.97 -3.35 11.71
CA ASN A 32 0.48 -3.52 11.74
C ASN A 32 1.21 -2.30 12.34
N HIS A 33 0.47 -1.33 12.89
CA HIS A 33 1.05 -0.09 13.39
C HIS A 33 1.96 -0.34 14.59
N PRO A 34 3.20 0.20 14.63
CA PRO A 34 4.13 -0.01 15.74
C PRO A 34 3.57 0.37 17.11
N ASP A 35 2.88 1.51 17.19
CA ASP A 35 2.24 1.98 18.43
C ASP A 35 1.11 1.07 18.95
N LYS A 36 0.67 0.10 18.13
CA LYS A 36 -0.34 -0.91 18.50
C LYS A 36 0.28 -2.31 18.64
N GLY A 37 1.60 -2.39 18.84
CA GLY A 37 2.33 -3.65 18.96
C GLY A 37 2.65 -4.32 17.62
N GLY A 38 2.44 -3.61 16.50
CA GLY A 38 2.82 -4.10 15.17
C GLY A 38 4.32 -3.99 14.91
N SER A 39 4.79 -4.64 13.84
CA SER A 39 6.21 -4.60 13.47
C SER A 39 6.56 -3.32 12.71
N PRO A 40 7.58 -2.54 13.15
CA PRO A 40 8.11 -1.41 12.38
C PRO A 40 8.52 -1.78 10.97
N TYR A 41 9.08 -2.98 10.79
CA TYR A 41 9.47 -3.49 9.49
C TYR A 41 8.27 -3.71 8.57
N LEU A 42 7.20 -4.33 9.08
CA LEU A 42 5.98 -4.55 8.31
C LEU A 42 5.30 -3.22 7.96
N ALA A 43 5.21 -2.29 8.91
CA ALA A 43 4.68 -0.95 8.66
C ALA A 43 5.47 -0.22 7.56
N ALA A 44 6.80 -0.30 7.58
CA ALA A 44 7.65 0.26 6.53
C ALA A 44 7.35 -0.38 5.15
N LYS A 45 7.17 -1.70 5.08
CA LYS A 45 6.81 -2.41 3.84
C LYS A 45 5.43 -2.06 3.31
N ILE A 46 4.46 -1.87 4.20
CA ILE A 46 3.10 -1.43 3.84
C ILE A 46 3.13 -0.01 3.25
N ASN A 47 3.95 0.89 3.81
CA ASN A 47 4.14 2.24 3.28
C ASN A 47 4.84 2.24 1.92
N GLU A 48 5.94 1.48 1.78
CA GLU A 48 6.66 1.33 0.51
C GLU A 48 5.71 0.83 -0.60
N ALA A 49 4.82 -0.12 -0.28
CA ALA A 49 3.82 -0.63 -1.22
C ALA A 49 2.81 0.44 -1.65
N LYS A 50 2.31 1.25 -0.70
CA LYS A 50 1.35 2.31 -0.99
C LYS A 50 1.97 3.39 -1.87
N ASP A 51 3.19 3.80 -1.58
CA ASP A 51 3.87 4.85 -2.35
C ASP A 51 4.22 4.38 -3.76
N LEU A 52 4.62 3.12 -3.92
CA LEU A 52 4.86 2.53 -5.24
C LEU A 52 3.58 2.57 -6.10
N LEU A 53 2.43 2.14 -5.58
CA LEU A 53 1.19 2.11 -6.36
C LEU A 53 0.62 3.51 -6.61
N ASP A 54 0.70 4.42 -5.62
CA ASP A 54 0.18 5.79 -5.73
C ASP A 54 0.97 6.64 -6.75
N SER A 55 2.29 6.42 -6.85
CA SER A 55 3.14 7.11 -7.84
C SER A 55 2.77 6.77 -9.29
N THR A 56 2.16 5.60 -9.52
CA THR A 56 1.91 5.09 -10.88
C THR A 56 0.59 5.58 -11.49
N GLY A 57 -0.38 5.96 -10.65
CA GLY A 57 -1.64 6.56 -11.11
C GLY A 57 -1.49 7.97 -11.70
N LYS A 58 -0.34 8.62 -11.49
CA LYS A 58 -0.04 9.93 -12.10
C LYS A 58 0.33 9.86 -13.59
N LYS A 59 0.65 8.68 -14.15
CA LYS A 59 1.06 8.52 -15.56
C LYS A 59 -0.07 8.14 -16.53
N GLN A 60 -1.29 7.88 -16.06
CA GLN A 60 -2.44 7.47 -16.90
C GLN A 60 -3.39 8.62 -17.27
N GLY A 61 -3.01 9.88 -17.04
CA GLY A 61 -3.82 11.06 -17.30
C GLY A 61 -3.16 12.08 -18.23
N LYS A 62 -2.35 11.64 -19.19
CA LYS A 62 -1.91 12.47 -20.31
C LYS A 62 -2.31 11.80 -21.62
#